data_AF-A0A1H5RBS0-F1
#
_entry.id   AF-A0A1H5RBS0-F1
#
_cell.length_a   1.000
_cell.length_b   1.000
_cell.length_c   1.000
_cell.angle_alpha   90.00
_cell.angle_beta   90.00
_cell.angle_gamma   90.00
#
_symmetry.space_group_name_H-M   'P 1'
#
loop_
_entity.id
_entity.type
_entity.pdbx_description
1 polymer ?
#
loop_
_entity_poly.entity_id
_entity_poly.type
_entity_poly.pdbx_seq_one_letter_code
_entity_poly.pdbx_strand_id
1 'polypeptide(L)'
;MRIVPGLLGACLLLTACSEPGPSAPPPTVTVTAPVSPPSVEPATLAWLDGFCSVIHDYRKRNNAEVAPGTAEPGSVEEVQKTLSQELGGIADRTGEVVDRLKALPPAPEPLAETVRQAFVKKYTTSHNRARDAKTALDGAKPGDVASQDPAMKALEQAQLDLDGTYDPVAPLAESQELLTAAASAPGCKA
;
A
#
# COMPACT_ATOMS: atom_id res chain seq x y z
N MET A 1 32.23 18.95 -20.93
CA MET A 1 32.94 20.11 -21.50
C MET A 1 32.90 20.00 -23.03
N ARG A 2 32.63 21.12 -23.74
CA ARG A 2 32.31 21.29 -25.19
C ARG A 2 30.83 21.00 -25.51
N ILE A 3 29.88 21.93 -25.72
CA ILE A 3 29.76 23.18 -26.55
C ILE A 3 30.20 22.94 -28.01
N VAL A 4 29.52 23.26 -29.11
CA VAL A 4 28.53 24.30 -29.58
C VAL A 4 27.92 23.76 -30.92
N PRO A 5 27.36 24.52 -31.90
CA PRO A 5 26.19 25.45 -32.05
C PRO A 5 25.11 24.82 -33.01
N GLY A 6 23.90 25.34 -33.30
CA GLY A 6 23.42 26.70 -33.54
C GLY A 6 23.39 27.02 -35.04
N LEU A 7 22.21 27.22 -35.66
CA LEU A 7 22.09 28.04 -36.89
C LEU A 7 20.64 28.48 -37.19
N LEU A 8 20.52 29.79 -37.33
CA LEU A 8 19.37 30.56 -37.79
C LEU A 8 19.05 30.28 -39.27
N GLY A 9 17.78 30.44 -39.66
CA GLY A 9 17.35 30.54 -41.06
C GLY A 9 16.10 31.41 -41.17
N ALA A 10 16.29 32.65 -41.63
CA ALA A 10 15.26 33.67 -41.81
C ALA A 10 14.75 33.71 -43.26
N CYS A 11 13.52 34.24 -43.40
CA CYS A 11 12.90 34.87 -44.57
C CYS A 11 12.46 33.99 -45.76
N LEU A 12 11.19 34.10 -46.15
CA LEU A 12 10.80 34.75 -47.41
C LEU A 12 9.27 34.97 -47.48
N LEU A 13 8.92 36.20 -47.82
CA LEU A 13 7.58 36.71 -48.09
C LEU A 13 7.08 36.21 -49.45
N LEU A 14 5.82 35.77 -49.54
CA LEU A 14 5.08 35.71 -50.80
C LEU A 14 3.76 36.45 -50.63
N THR A 15 3.70 37.61 -51.27
CA THR A 15 2.49 38.38 -51.56
C THR A 15 1.71 37.69 -52.69
N ALA A 16 0.44 37.40 -52.46
CA ALA A 16 -0.51 37.09 -53.53
C ALA A 16 -1.84 37.80 -53.24
N CYS A 17 -2.18 38.76 -54.10
CA CYS A 17 -3.51 39.34 -54.21
C CYS A 17 -4.45 38.31 -54.86
N SER A 18 -5.67 38.16 -54.34
CA SER A 18 -6.78 37.55 -55.07
C SER A 18 -8.09 38.21 -54.65
N GLU A 19 -8.89 38.52 -55.67
CA GLU A 19 -10.18 39.23 -55.66
C GLU A 19 -11.25 38.63 -54.72
N PRO A 20 -12.26 39.42 -54.31
CA PRO A 20 -13.30 38.97 -53.40
C PRO A 20 -14.32 38.06 -54.11
N GLY A 21 -14.24 36.75 -53.84
CA GLY A 21 -15.28 35.79 -54.15
C GLY A 21 -16.46 35.86 -53.16
N PRO A 22 -17.65 35.31 -53.51
CA PRO A 22 -18.87 35.42 -52.71
C PRO A 22 -18.71 34.80 -51.31
N SER A 23 -19.15 35.51 -50.27
CA SER A 23 -19.14 35.08 -48.87
C SER A 23 -19.69 33.66 -48.69
N ALA A 24 -18.82 32.73 -48.29
CA ALA A 24 -19.23 31.48 -47.67
C ALA A 24 -19.85 31.76 -46.28
N PRO A 25 -20.89 31.02 -45.86
CA PRO A 25 -21.42 31.13 -44.50
C PRO A 25 -20.33 30.76 -43.48
N PRO A 26 -20.32 31.39 -42.29
CA PRO A 26 -19.27 31.18 -41.31
C PRO A 26 -19.19 29.71 -40.89
N PRO A 27 -17.98 29.17 -40.69
CA PRO A 27 -17.81 27.82 -40.16
C PRO A 27 -18.47 27.75 -38.79
N THR A 28 -19.41 26.82 -38.62
CA THR A 28 -19.94 26.48 -37.30
C THR A 28 -18.81 25.82 -36.52
N VAL A 29 -18.19 26.59 -35.62
CA VAL A 29 -17.21 26.06 -34.68
C VAL A 29 -17.99 25.21 -33.67
N THR A 30 -18.05 23.90 -33.89
CA THR A 30 -18.49 22.97 -32.86
C THR A 30 -17.45 23.02 -31.75
N VAL A 31 -17.75 23.77 -30.70
CA VAL A 31 -16.97 23.72 -29.45
C VAL A 31 -17.18 22.33 -28.88
N THR A 32 -16.24 21.43 -29.12
CA THR A 32 -16.13 20.18 -28.36
C THR A 32 -15.89 20.60 -26.93
N ALA A 33 -16.91 20.45 -26.08
CA ALA A 33 -16.77 20.69 -24.65
C ALA A 33 -15.56 19.87 -24.14
N PRO A 34 -14.73 20.44 -23.24
CA PRO A 34 -13.64 19.69 -22.66
C PRO A 34 -14.21 18.42 -22.02
N VAL A 35 -13.73 17.26 -22.48
CA VAL A 35 -14.05 15.97 -21.87
C VAL A 35 -13.59 16.06 -20.44
N SER A 36 -14.55 16.07 -19.51
CA SER A 36 -14.24 15.99 -18.09
C SER A 36 -13.51 14.67 -17.86
N PRO A 37 -12.40 14.66 -17.10
CA PRO A 37 -11.74 13.41 -16.77
C PRO A 37 -12.77 12.47 -16.10
N PRO A 38 -12.69 11.16 -16.35
CA PRO A 38 -13.58 10.21 -15.72
C PRO A 38 -13.52 10.41 -14.20
N SER A 39 -14.65 10.75 -13.60
CA SER A 39 -14.75 10.91 -12.15
C SER A 39 -14.69 9.54 -11.51
N VAL A 40 -13.74 9.34 -10.59
CA VAL A 40 -13.69 8.12 -9.76
C VAL A 40 -14.99 8.01 -8.97
N GLU A 41 -15.58 6.82 -8.93
CA GLU A 41 -16.77 6.58 -8.12
C GLU A 41 -16.47 6.82 -6.63
N PRO A 42 -17.30 7.60 -5.91
CA PRO A 42 -17.06 7.91 -4.49
C PRO A 42 -16.92 6.67 -3.59
N ALA A 43 -17.67 5.60 -3.89
CA ALA A 43 -17.59 4.34 -3.14
C ALA A 43 -16.24 3.65 -3.33
N THR A 44 -15.74 3.60 -4.57
CA THR A 44 -14.41 3.05 -4.91
C THR A 44 -13.30 3.84 -4.22
N LEU A 45 -13.39 5.18 -4.25
CA LEU A 45 -12.42 6.05 -3.58
C LEU A 45 -12.39 5.81 -2.07
N ALA A 46 -13.56 5.78 -1.41
CA ALA A 46 -13.67 5.57 0.03
C ALA A 46 -13.18 4.18 0.46
N TRP A 47 -13.45 3.15 -0.36
CA TRP A 47 -12.97 1.80 -0.09
C TRP A 47 -11.44 1.72 -0.14
N LEU A 48 -10.82 2.30 -1.18
CA LEU A 48 -9.36 2.30 -1.34
C LEU A 48 -8.66 3.13 -0.27
N ASP A 49 -9.24 4.28 0.10
CA ASP A 49 -8.76 5.07 1.23
C ASP A 49 -8.72 4.24 2.52
N GLY A 50 -9.80 3.53 2.83
CA GLY A 50 -9.88 2.63 3.98
C GLY A 50 -8.88 1.47 3.89
N PHE A 51 -8.83 0.77 2.75
CA PHE A 51 -7.93 -0.36 2.53
C PHE A 51 -6.45 0.04 2.71
N CYS A 52 -6.00 1.09 2.02
CA CYS A 52 -4.62 1.56 2.13
C CYS A 52 -4.29 2.09 3.53
N SER A 53 -5.20 2.82 4.17
CA SER A 53 -4.98 3.38 5.52
C SER A 53 -4.72 2.29 6.55
N VAL A 54 -5.44 1.16 6.49
CA VAL A 54 -5.22 0.02 7.39
C VAL A 54 -3.78 -0.50 7.28
N ILE A 55 -3.27 -0.62 6.05
CA ILE A 55 -1.91 -1.12 5.80
C ILE A 55 -0.84 -0.09 6.20
N HIS A 56 -1.09 1.20 5.96
CA HIS A 56 -0.19 2.26 6.40
C HIS A 56 -0.11 2.36 7.92
N ASP A 57 -1.24 2.26 8.62
CA ASP A 57 -1.27 2.26 10.08
C ASP A 57 -0.48 1.08 10.65
N TYR A 58 -0.62 -0.11 10.07
CA TYR A 58 0.21 -1.26 10.40
C TYR A 58 1.69 -0.96 10.22
N ARG A 59 2.10 -0.43 9.06
CA ARG A 59 3.51 -0.09 8.77
C ARG A 59 4.06 0.93 9.76
N LYS A 60 3.29 1.97 10.06
CA LYS A 60 3.65 3.02 11.01
C LYS A 60 3.86 2.44 12.42
N ARG A 61 2.92 1.62 12.89
CA ARG A 61 3.00 0.98 14.20
C ARG A 61 4.15 -0.01 14.28
N ASN A 62 4.32 -0.86 13.25
CA ASN A 62 5.44 -1.79 13.15
C ASN A 62 6.79 -1.06 13.24
N ASN A 63 6.97 0.02 12.48
CA ASN A 63 8.22 0.79 12.49
C ASN A 63 8.47 1.51 13.82
N ALA A 64 7.42 1.94 14.52
CA ALA A 64 7.55 2.57 15.84
C ALA A 64 7.96 1.55 16.92
N GLU A 65 7.46 0.32 16.84
CA GLU A 65 7.69 -0.73 17.83
C GLU A 65 8.98 -1.54 17.58
N VAL A 66 9.49 -1.54 16.33
CA VAL A 66 10.82 -2.13 15.98
C VAL A 66 11.99 -1.20 16.36
N ALA A 67 11.72 -0.04 16.98
CA ALA A 67 12.78 0.83 17.49
C ALA A 67 13.64 0.06 18.52
N PRO A 68 14.96 -0.10 18.31
CA PRO A 68 15.78 -0.94 19.15
C PRO A 68 15.88 -0.36 20.56
N GLY A 69 15.25 -1.06 21.52
CA GLY A 69 15.66 -0.97 22.91
C GLY A 69 17.02 -1.64 23.03
N THR A 70 18.06 -0.88 23.37
CA THR A 70 19.38 -1.41 23.72
C THR A 70 19.31 -2.16 25.04
N ALA A 71 18.68 -3.33 25.06
CA ALA A 71 18.77 -4.25 26.17
C ALA A 71 19.97 -5.17 25.92
N GLU A 72 21.06 -4.95 26.67
CA GLU A 72 22.11 -5.96 26.82
C GLU A 72 21.45 -7.29 27.20
N PRO A 73 21.89 -8.43 26.63
CA PRO A 73 21.23 -9.72 26.87
C PRO A 73 21.29 -10.04 28.37
N GLY A 74 20.11 -10.04 29.00
CA GLY A 74 19.91 -10.48 30.36
C GLY A 74 19.99 -12.01 30.49
N SER A 75 19.51 -12.51 31.61
CA SER A 75 19.24 -13.94 31.84
C SER A 75 18.33 -14.55 30.74
N VAL A 76 18.34 -15.88 30.60
CA VAL A 76 17.46 -16.60 29.65
C VAL A 76 15.98 -16.27 29.90
N GLU A 77 15.59 -16.07 31.16
CA GLU A 77 14.23 -15.67 31.52
C GLU A 77 13.87 -14.28 30.99
N GLU A 78 14.79 -13.31 31.05
CA GLU A 78 14.59 -11.98 30.47
C GLU A 78 14.47 -12.04 28.95
N VAL A 79 15.28 -12.87 28.29
CA VAL A 79 15.16 -13.12 26.84
C VAL A 79 13.80 -13.73 26.50
N GLN A 80 13.35 -14.74 27.25
CA GLN A 80 12.04 -15.37 27.07
C GLN A 80 10.90 -14.34 27.17
N LYS A 81 10.97 -13.44 28.16
CA LYS A 81 9.98 -12.39 28.35
C LYS A 81 9.96 -11.40 27.18
N THR A 82 11.12 -10.95 26.72
CA THR A 82 11.23 -10.04 25.56
C THR A 82 10.66 -10.68 24.31
N LEU A 83 11.04 -11.94 24.01
CA LEU A 83 10.52 -12.66 22.85
C LEU A 83 8.99 -12.87 22.93
N SER A 84 8.47 -13.17 24.12
CA SER A 84 7.02 -13.26 24.35
C SER A 84 6.29 -11.93 24.09
N GLN A 85 6.91 -10.79 24.42
CA GLN A 85 6.37 -9.46 24.15
C GLN A 85 6.39 -9.16 22.65
N GLU A 86 7.46 -9.49 21.94
CA GLU A 86 7.55 -9.28 20.49
C GLU A 86 6.51 -10.12 19.72
N LEU A 87 6.36 -11.39 20.07
CA LEU A 87 5.33 -12.27 19.52
C LEU A 87 3.92 -11.73 19.81
N GLY A 88 3.67 -11.24 21.03
CA GLY A 88 2.41 -10.59 21.39
C GLY A 88 2.13 -9.36 20.54
N GLY A 89 3.14 -8.50 20.36
CA GLY A 89 3.03 -7.31 19.53
C GLY A 89 2.69 -7.64 18.08
N ILE A 90 3.34 -8.64 17.47
CA ILE A 90 2.99 -9.07 16.10
C ILE A 90 1.55 -9.58 16.06
N ALA A 91 1.16 -10.45 17.00
CA ALA A 91 -0.19 -10.99 17.07
C ALA A 91 -1.25 -9.89 17.13
N ASP A 92 -1.07 -8.91 18.01
CA ASP A 92 -2.00 -7.79 18.20
C ASP A 92 -2.11 -6.92 16.93
N ARG A 93 -0.96 -6.51 16.36
CA ARG A 93 -0.93 -5.63 15.18
C ARG A 93 -1.55 -6.30 13.96
N THR A 94 -1.27 -7.57 13.76
CA THR A 94 -1.80 -8.32 12.59
C THR A 94 -3.26 -8.71 12.78
N GLY A 95 -3.69 -9.01 14.02
CA GLY A 95 -5.10 -9.19 14.37
C GLY A 95 -5.93 -7.94 14.09
N GLU A 96 -5.45 -6.76 14.50
CA GLU A 96 -6.11 -5.49 14.24
C GLU A 96 -6.30 -5.24 12.73
N VAL A 97 -5.29 -5.53 11.90
CA VAL A 97 -5.40 -5.42 10.45
C VAL A 97 -6.48 -6.36 9.90
N VAL A 98 -6.53 -7.61 10.36
CA VAL A 98 -7.56 -8.58 9.94
C VAL A 98 -8.96 -8.04 10.24
N ASP A 99 -9.17 -7.53 11.45
CA ASP A 99 -10.47 -7.01 11.88
C ASP A 99 -10.87 -5.78 11.04
N ARG A 100 -9.95 -4.84 10.84
CA ARG A 100 -10.20 -3.63 10.05
C ARG A 100 -10.44 -3.93 8.57
N LEU A 101 -9.70 -4.86 7.95
CA LEU A 101 -9.93 -5.27 6.56
C LEU A 101 -11.26 -6.03 6.38
N LYS A 102 -11.69 -6.78 7.40
CA LYS A 102 -13.01 -7.46 7.38
C LYS A 102 -14.17 -6.49 7.60
N ALA A 103 -13.93 -5.38 8.31
CA ALA A 103 -14.93 -4.35 8.57
C ALA A 103 -15.13 -3.38 7.39
N LEU A 104 -14.29 -3.42 6.36
CA LEU A 104 -14.51 -2.66 5.12
C LEU A 104 -15.87 -3.04 4.49
N PRO A 105 -16.57 -2.09 3.84
CA PRO A 105 -17.74 -2.43 3.05
C PRO A 105 -17.36 -3.40 1.91
N PRO A 106 -18.36 -4.04 1.26
CA PRO A 106 -18.10 -4.87 0.08
C PRO A 106 -17.22 -4.14 -0.92
N ALA A 107 -16.24 -4.84 -1.48
CA ALA A 107 -15.32 -4.22 -2.43
C ALA A 107 -16.07 -3.78 -3.70
N PRO A 108 -15.68 -2.64 -4.30
CA PRO A 108 -16.34 -2.09 -5.48
C PRO A 108 -16.17 -2.99 -6.72
N GLU A 109 -15.10 -3.78 -6.76
CA GLU A 109 -14.76 -4.66 -7.88
C GLU A 109 -14.26 -6.04 -7.41
N PRO A 110 -14.38 -7.10 -8.25
CA PRO A 110 -13.89 -8.44 -7.93
C PRO A 110 -12.38 -8.50 -7.63
N LEU A 111 -11.56 -7.70 -8.33
CA LEU A 111 -10.12 -7.65 -8.09
C LEU A 111 -9.82 -7.09 -6.70
N ALA A 112 -10.46 -5.98 -6.33
CA ALA A 112 -10.31 -5.38 -5.00
C ALA A 112 -10.69 -6.36 -3.88
N GLU A 113 -11.75 -7.14 -4.08
CA GLU A 113 -12.15 -8.20 -3.14
C GLU A 113 -11.09 -9.31 -3.04
N THR A 114 -10.56 -9.76 -4.18
CA THR A 114 -9.51 -10.78 -4.24
C THR A 114 -8.27 -10.33 -3.47
N VAL A 115 -7.84 -9.08 -3.68
CA VAL A 115 -6.70 -8.49 -2.96
C VAL A 115 -6.98 -8.39 -1.46
N ARG A 116 -8.16 -7.89 -1.06
CA ARG A 116 -8.56 -7.81 0.35
C ARG A 116 -8.50 -9.18 1.03
N GLN A 117 -9.03 -10.22 0.40
CA GLN A 117 -8.98 -11.59 0.92
C GLN A 117 -7.55 -12.13 1.02
N ALA A 118 -6.69 -11.86 0.04
CA ALA A 118 -5.30 -12.26 0.07
C ALA A 118 -4.54 -11.61 1.24
N PHE A 119 -4.80 -10.32 1.50
CA PHE A 119 -4.23 -9.60 2.63
C PHE A 119 -4.76 -10.17 3.96
N VAL A 120 -6.09 -10.31 4.10
CA VAL A 120 -6.71 -10.92 5.29
C VAL A 120 -6.09 -12.29 5.60
N LYS A 121 -5.85 -13.13 4.58
CA LYS A 121 -5.22 -14.44 4.75
C LYS A 121 -3.79 -14.34 5.27
N LYS A 122 -2.97 -13.46 4.70
CA LYS A 122 -1.57 -13.26 5.11
C LYS A 122 -1.48 -12.76 6.55
N TYR A 123 -2.23 -11.70 6.88
CA TYR A 123 -2.29 -11.16 8.25
C TYR A 123 -2.86 -12.17 9.25
N THR A 124 -3.87 -12.97 8.88
CA THR A 124 -4.39 -14.04 9.75
C THR A 124 -3.34 -15.12 10.01
N THR A 125 -2.55 -15.49 8.99
CA THR A 125 -1.48 -16.49 9.13
C THR A 125 -0.40 -16.01 10.10
N SER A 126 0.06 -14.77 9.91
CA SER A 126 1.04 -14.13 10.80
C SER A 126 0.52 -14.00 12.23
N HIS A 127 -0.71 -13.51 12.41
CA HIS A 127 -1.38 -13.40 13.71
C HIS A 127 -1.39 -14.73 14.46
N ASN A 128 -1.94 -15.78 13.83
CA ASN A 128 -2.08 -17.08 14.48
C ASN A 128 -0.71 -17.66 14.85
N ARG A 129 0.28 -17.55 13.96
CA ARG A 129 1.63 -18.05 14.23
C ARG A 129 2.26 -17.36 15.45
N ALA A 130 2.19 -16.03 15.49
CA ALA A 130 2.75 -15.26 16.58
C ALA A 130 2.03 -15.55 17.91
N ARG A 131 0.69 -15.60 17.89
CA ARG A 131 -0.14 -15.97 19.05
C ARG A 131 0.20 -17.36 19.59
N ASP A 132 0.29 -18.35 18.70
CA ASP A 132 0.52 -19.74 19.09
C ASP A 132 1.92 -19.95 19.66
N ALA A 133 2.93 -19.31 19.05
CA ALA A 133 4.29 -19.33 19.55
C ALA A 133 4.40 -18.61 20.91
N LYS A 134 3.73 -17.47 21.08
CA LYS A 134 3.64 -16.78 22.38
C LYS A 134 3.04 -17.71 23.44
N THR A 135 1.93 -18.36 23.12
CA THR A 135 1.24 -19.27 24.04
C THR A 135 2.14 -20.43 24.45
N ALA A 136 2.89 -21.00 23.51
CA ALA A 136 3.84 -22.07 23.80
C ALA A 136 5.02 -21.58 24.67
N LEU A 137 5.58 -20.41 24.36
CA LEU A 137 6.69 -19.81 25.11
C LEU A 137 6.30 -19.41 26.54
N ASP A 138 5.10 -18.84 26.72
CA ASP A 138 4.54 -18.47 28.02
C ASP A 138 4.17 -19.70 28.87
N GLY A 139 3.88 -20.83 28.21
CA GLY A 139 3.64 -22.13 28.87
C GLY A 139 4.91 -22.89 29.27
N ALA A 140 6.09 -22.49 28.78
CA ALA A 140 7.36 -23.11 29.14
C ALA A 140 7.84 -22.66 30.53
N LYS A 141 8.77 -23.42 31.13
CA LYS A 141 9.37 -23.01 32.41
C LYS A 141 10.19 -21.73 32.21
N PRO A 142 10.24 -20.82 33.20
CA PRO A 142 11.11 -19.66 33.14
C PRO A 142 12.56 -20.09 32.91
N GLY A 143 13.22 -19.48 31.92
CA GLY A 143 14.61 -19.79 31.55
C GLY A 143 14.78 -21.08 30.77
N ASP A 144 13.71 -21.64 30.19
CA ASP A 144 13.81 -22.83 29.34
C ASP A 144 14.43 -22.48 27.99
N VAL A 145 15.73 -22.77 27.86
CA VAL A 145 16.52 -22.54 26.64
C VAL A 145 15.92 -23.28 25.44
N ALA A 146 15.34 -24.47 25.62
CA ALA A 146 14.81 -25.27 24.51
C ALA A 146 13.56 -24.64 23.86
N SER A 147 12.86 -23.76 24.59
CA SER A 147 11.68 -23.05 24.10
C SER A 147 12.00 -21.81 23.25
N GLN A 148 13.23 -21.28 23.34
CA GLN A 148 13.63 -20.03 22.67
C GLN A 148 13.71 -20.20 21.15
N ASP A 149 14.42 -21.24 20.67
CA ASP A 149 14.65 -21.47 19.24
C ASP A 149 13.35 -21.61 18.43
N PRO A 150 12.35 -22.42 18.85
CA PRO A 150 11.07 -22.49 18.16
C PRO A 150 10.32 -21.15 18.14
N ALA A 151 10.38 -20.39 19.24
CA ALA A 151 9.71 -19.10 19.35
C ALA A 151 10.36 -18.03 18.45
N MET A 152 11.70 -17.99 18.38
CA MET A 152 12.44 -17.11 17.46
C MET A 152 12.12 -17.43 16.00
N LYS A 153 12.11 -18.70 15.61
CA LYS A 153 11.74 -19.12 14.24
C LYS A 153 10.30 -18.75 13.91
N ALA A 154 9.39 -18.87 14.88
CA ALA A 154 8.00 -18.47 14.68
C ALA A 154 7.84 -16.97 14.53
N LEU A 155 8.61 -16.16 15.28
CA LEU A 155 8.67 -14.72 15.14
C LEU A 155 9.12 -14.32 13.72
N GLU A 156 10.27 -14.83 13.27
CA GLU A 156 10.81 -14.58 11.93
C GLU A 156 9.80 -14.98 10.85
N GLN A 157 9.22 -16.17 10.95
CA GLN A 157 8.26 -16.64 9.96
C GLN A 157 6.96 -15.83 9.98
N ALA A 158 6.51 -15.34 11.14
CA ALA A 158 5.32 -14.48 11.23
C ALA A 158 5.56 -13.17 10.48
N GLN A 159 6.78 -12.63 10.51
CA GLN A 159 7.14 -11.44 9.73
C GLN A 159 7.17 -11.76 8.23
N LEU A 160 7.81 -12.86 7.83
CA LEU A 160 7.88 -13.30 6.43
C LEU A 160 6.51 -13.61 5.81
N ASP A 161 5.55 -14.08 6.61
CA ASP A 161 4.18 -14.35 6.14
C ASP A 161 3.49 -13.08 5.59
N LEU A 162 3.97 -11.89 5.98
CA LEU A 162 3.49 -10.57 5.54
C LEU A 162 4.20 -10.03 4.30
N ASP A 163 5.14 -10.77 3.72
CA ASP A 163 5.83 -10.36 2.49
C ASP A 163 4.84 -10.00 1.37
N GLY A 164 5.13 -8.90 0.69
CA GLY A 164 4.28 -8.37 -0.39
C GLY A 164 3.03 -7.63 0.08
N THR A 165 2.83 -7.40 1.38
CA THR A 165 1.69 -6.62 1.89
C THR A 165 2.01 -5.15 2.17
N TYR A 166 3.28 -4.75 2.09
CA TYR A 166 3.73 -3.38 2.42
C TYR A 166 3.30 -2.34 1.38
N ASP A 167 3.12 -2.75 0.13
CA ASP A 167 2.55 -1.93 -0.95
C ASP A 167 1.11 -2.39 -1.19
N PRO A 168 0.10 -1.64 -0.67
CA PRO A 168 -1.30 -1.99 -0.87
C PRO A 168 -1.80 -1.72 -2.30
N VAL A 169 -1.07 -0.97 -3.13
CA VAL A 169 -1.50 -0.57 -4.47
C VAL A 169 -0.95 -1.49 -5.55
N ALA A 170 0.27 -2.02 -5.39
CA ALA A 170 0.89 -2.96 -6.33
C ALA A 170 -0.04 -4.11 -6.81
N PRO A 171 -0.79 -4.83 -5.95
CA PRO A 171 -1.66 -5.92 -6.40
C PRO A 171 -2.90 -5.45 -7.19
N LEU A 172 -3.16 -4.15 -7.28
CA LEU A 172 -4.27 -3.56 -8.03
C LEU A 172 -3.88 -3.17 -9.45
N ALA A 173 -2.64 -3.44 -9.88
CA ALA A 173 -2.08 -2.97 -11.15
C ALA A 173 -2.86 -3.42 -12.40
N GLU A 174 -3.67 -4.47 -12.29
CA GLU A 174 -4.50 -5.00 -13.38
C GLU A 174 -5.83 -4.23 -13.57
N SER A 175 -6.20 -3.30 -12.67
CA SER A 175 -7.38 -2.43 -12.83
C SER A 175 -6.98 -0.96 -12.89
N GLN A 176 -7.14 -0.36 -14.07
CA GLN A 176 -6.89 1.07 -14.28
C GLN A 176 -7.82 1.95 -13.43
N GLU A 177 -9.05 1.49 -13.18
CA GLU A 177 -10.01 2.18 -12.32
C GLU A 177 -9.50 2.23 -10.89
N LEU A 178 -9.11 1.09 -10.32
CA LEU A 178 -8.57 1.01 -8.96
C LEU A 178 -7.26 1.79 -8.82
N LEU A 179 -6.38 1.77 -9.83
CA LEU A 179 -5.15 2.58 -9.82
C LEU A 179 -5.45 4.08 -9.81
N THR A 180 -6.40 4.53 -10.63
CA THR A 180 -6.80 5.94 -10.70
C THR A 180 -7.42 6.41 -9.39
N ALA A 181 -8.25 5.55 -8.78
CA ALA A 181 -8.85 5.81 -7.49
C ALA A 181 -7.81 5.81 -6.36
N ALA A 182 -6.87 4.86 -6.34
CA ALA A 182 -5.79 4.79 -5.36
C ALA A 182 -4.88 6.02 -5.42
N ALA A 183 -4.58 6.53 -6.62
CA ALA A 183 -3.83 7.77 -6.81
C ALA A 183 -4.54 9.00 -6.22
N SER A 184 -5.85 8.93 -6.02
CA SER A 184 -6.66 10.01 -5.44
C SER A 184 -6.89 9.82 -3.94
N ALA A 185 -6.94 8.56 -3.46
CA ALA A 185 -7.20 8.20 -2.07
C ALA A 185 -6.10 8.68 -1.10
N PRO A 186 -6.42 9.51 -0.09
CA PRO A 186 -5.46 9.95 0.92
C PRO A 186 -4.71 8.81 1.62
N GLY A 187 -5.42 7.74 1.99
CA GLY A 187 -4.86 6.57 2.66
C GLY A 187 -3.76 5.84 1.87
N CYS A 188 -3.75 5.97 0.54
CA CYS A 188 -2.74 5.35 -0.32
C CYS A 188 -1.50 6.23 -0.55
N LYS A 189 -1.45 7.44 0.03
CA LYS A 189 -0.35 8.43 -0.14
C LYS A 189 0.55 8.58 1.10
N ALA A 190 0.22 7.88 2.19
CA ALA A 190 0.78 8.14 3.51
C ALA A 190 2.13 7.44 3.77
#